data_AF-A0A3R8WYY2-F1
#
_entry.id   AF-A0A3R8WYY2-F1
#
_cell.length_a   1.000
_cell.length_b   1.000
_cell.length_c   1.000
_cell.angle_alpha   90.00
_cell.angle_beta   90.00
_cell.angle_gamma   90.00
#
_symmetry.space_group_name_H-M   'P 1'
#
loop_
_entity.id
_entity.type
_entity.pdbx_description
1 polymer ?
#
loop_
_entity_poly.entity_id
_entity_poly.type
_entity_poly.pdbx_seq_one_letter_code
_entity_poly.pdbx_strand_id
1 'polypeptide(L)'
;MTTNPELTAARAAVPQIEAAEKQLQAAKDLLTKAPVGDSPEAAREAVIERAADAFLADGTWPKQVGQDAAKAYAEADAALIERQARQRVITRAEWSLHDALTDHSSAALEYLGKRLEEVLSAARSAFEAIGGARTAEDVIEAGGDAVAAWTRLRELTTDLENLRRAQWVLLAAPRTPGGSASDADTRVHVWKRAAAGHVRGLNRSEAPAFVREAITTGRVTLEFLRWTATQEGAFVPTSDDEVEAEIAMSKPGAYEGEVRDVTPAELPARERRPSKVFSHSVAPHLDASQPTPAKPTPNATVSDPAPSVPHYA
;
A
#
# COMPACT_ATOMS: atom_id res chain seq x y z
N MET A 1 11.08 -4.67 2.54
CA MET A 1 9.77 -5.27 2.94
C MET A 1 10.07 -6.58 3.61
N THR A 2 9.73 -6.72 4.89
CA THR A 2 9.88 -7.98 5.62
C THR A 2 8.82 -8.95 5.10
N THR A 3 9.24 -10.04 4.48
CA THR A 3 8.32 -11.06 3.93
C THR A 3 7.54 -11.71 5.07
N ASN A 4 6.21 -11.66 5.04
CA ASN A 4 5.37 -12.32 6.03
C ASN A 4 5.33 -13.83 5.75
N PRO A 5 5.86 -14.69 6.64
CA PRO A 5 5.98 -16.13 6.39
C PRO A 5 4.62 -16.82 6.27
N GLU A 6 3.62 -16.44 7.06
CA GLU A 6 2.28 -17.05 7.01
C GLU A 6 1.56 -16.71 5.71
N LEU A 7 1.77 -15.50 5.16
CA LEU A 7 1.23 -15.13 3.84
C LEU A 7 1.88 -15.97 2.73
N THR A 8 3.20 -16.14 2.77
CA THR A 8 3.92 -16.98 1.80
C THR A 8 3.47 -18.43 1.87
N ALA A 9 3.33 -18.99 3.08
CA ALA A 9 2.86 -20.35 3.28
C ALA A 9 1.42 -20.55 2.76
N ALA A 10 0.51 -19.61 3.07
CA ALA A 10 -0.88 -19.69 2.62
C ALA A 10 -1.02 -19.63 1.10
N ARG A 11 -0.22 -18.79 0.42
CA ARG A 11 -0.20 -18.73 -1.05
C ARG A 11 0.41 -19.98 -1.68
N ALA A 12 1.50 -20.49 -1.10
CA ALA A 12 2.15 -21.71 -1.57
C ALA A 12 1.28 -22.97 -1.37
N ALA A 13 0.38 -22.95 -0.39
CA ALA A 13 -0.57 -24.05 -0.16
C ALA A 13 -1.63 -24.18 -1.28
N VAL A 14 -1.79 -23.16 -2.14
CA VAL A 14 -2.74 -23.14 -3.25
C VAL A 14 -1.97 -23.21 -4.57
N PRO A 15 -1.98 -24.35 -5.28
CA PRO A 15 -1.14 -24.56 -6.48
C PRO A 15 -1.32 -23.50 -7.57
N GLN A 16 -2.54 -22.98 -7.75
CA GLN A 16 -2.85 -21.97 -8.77
C GLN A 16 -2.20 -20.62 -8.44
N ILE A 17 -2.25 -20.21 -7.17
CA ILE A 17 -1.60 -18.97 -6.72
C ILE A 17 -0.08 -19.14 -6.82
N GLU A 18 0.46 -20.26 -6.35
CA GLU A 18 1.90 -20.54 -6.42
C GLU A 18 2.42 -20.54 -7.88
N ALA A 19 1.68 -21.18 -8.79
CA ALA A 19 2.03 -21.20 -10.21
C ALA A 19 2.02 -19.79 -10.83
N ALA A 20 1.01 -18.97 -10.51
CA ALA A 20 0.92 -17.60 -11.02
C ALA A 20 2.04 -16.69 -10.45
N GLU A 21 2.40 -16.85 -9.16
CA GLU A 21 3.53 -16.13 -8.56
C GLU A 21 4.86 -16.51 -9.23
N LYS A 22 5.08 -17.80 -9.49
CA LYS A 22 6.27 -18.29 -10.22
C LYS A 22 6.32 -17.73 -11.65
N GLN A 23 5.19 -17.67 -12.35
CA GLN A 23 5.11 -17.08 -13.68
C GLN A 23 5.43 -15.58 -13.66
N LEU A 24 4.89 -14.83 -12.69
CA LEU A 24 5.19 -13.42 -12.53
C LEU A 24 6.68 -13.18 -12.22
N GLN A 25 7.27 -13.98 -11.34
CA GLN A 25 8.69 -13.86 -11.04
C GLN A 25 9.55 -14.18 -12.28
N ALA A 26 9.22 -15.24 -13.02
CA ALA A 26 9.90 -15.57 -14.27
C ALA A 26 9.76 -14.45 -15.31
N ALA A 27 8.59 -13.81 -15.42
CA ALA A 27 8.37 -12.68 -16.31
C ALA A 27 9.22 -11.46 -15.93
N LYS A 28 9.35 -11.17 -14.62
CA LYS A 28 10.24 -10.11 -14.11
C LYS A 28 11.70 -10.43 -14.43
N ASP A 29 12.12 -11.68 -14.25
CA ASP A 29 13.48 -12.13 -14.55
C ASP A 29 13.80 -12.09 -16.06
N LEU A 30 12.80 -12.24 -16.93
CA LEU A 30 12.97 -12.03 -18.37
C LEU A 30 13.23 -10.56 -18.71
N LEU A 31 12.54 -9.63 -18.06
CA LEU A 31 12.73 -8.20 -18.28
C LEU A 31 14.10 -7.72 -17.77
N THR A 32 14.57 -8.22 -16.63
CA THR A 32 15.92 -7.85 -16.11
C THR A 32 17.03 -8.28 -17.07
N LYS A 33 16.81 -9.35 -17.85
CA LYS A 33 17.70 -9.83 -18.90
C LYS A 33 17.46 -9.16 -20.27
N ALA A 34 16.56 -8.19 -20.37
CA ALA A 34 16.30 -7.49 -21.63
C ALA A 34 17.46 -6.52 -21.94
N PRO A 35 17.85 -6.36 -23.22
CA PRO A 35 18.83 -5.36 -23.59
C PRO A 35 18.36 -3.98 -23.14
N VAL A 36 19.23 -3.27 -22.42
CA VAL A 36 19.05 -1.86 -22.07
C VAL A 36 19.92 -1.08 -23.04
N GLY A 37 19.28 -0.44 -24.02
CA GLY A 37 19.95 0.38 -25.02
C GLY A 37 19.31 1.76 -25.15
N ASP A 38 19.95 2.60 -25.95
CA ASP A 38 19.44 3.91 -26.36
C ASP A 38 18.13 3.77 -27.13
N SER A 39 17.34 4.85 -27.20
CA SER A 39 16.20 4.88 -28.11
C SER A 39 16.70 4.77 -29.57
N PRO A 40 15.87 4.27 -30.50
CA PRO A 40 16.23 4.20 -31.92
C PRO A 40 16.74 5.54 -32.47
N GLU A 41 16.10 6.65 -32.06
CA GLU A 41 16.50 8.01 -32.43
C GLU A 41 17.85 8.39 -31.84
N ALA A 42 18.10 8.10 -30.55
CA ALA A 42 19.38 8.38 -29.91
C ALA A 42 20.52 7.55 -30.50
N ALA A 43 20.29 6.28 -30.83
CA ALA A 43 21.26 5.42 -31.50
C ALA A 43 21.61 5.94 -32.91
N ARG A 44 20.61 6.43 -33.65
CA ARG A 44 20.80 7.08 -34.95
C ARG A 44 21.59 8.38 -34.80
N GLU A 45 21.21 9.23 -33.85
CA GLU A 45 21.85 10.52 -33.60
C GLU A 45 23.31 10.35 -33.22
N ALA A 46 23.63 9.35 -32.39
CA ALA A 46 25.01 9.02 -32.03
C ALA A 46 25.89 8.63 -33.23
N VAL A 47 25.31 8.13 -34.34
CA VAL A 47 26.07 7.90 -35.59
C VAL A 47 26.29 9.22 -36.34
N ILE A 48 25.27 10.07 -36.39
CA ILE A 48 25.32 11.38 -37.07
C ILE A 48 26.33 12.30 -36.36
N GLU A 49 26.26 12.40 -35.04
CA GLU A 49 27.19 13.20 -34.23
C GLU A 49 28.62 12.70 -34.40
N ARG A 50 28.86 11.38 -34.35
CA ARG A 50 30.20 10.82 -34.63
C ARG A 50 30.72 11.16 -36.03
N ALA A 51 29.84 11.22 -37.02
CA ALA A 51 30.23 11.61 -38.38
C ALA A 51 30.54 13.12 -38.49
N ALA A 52 29.76 13.95 -37.80
CA ALA A 52 30.02 15.38 -37.69
C ALA A 52 31.35 15.66 -36.96
N ASP A 53 31.59 14.99 -35.83
CA ASP A 53 32.84 15.07 -35.07
C ASP A 53 34.06 14.67 -35.90
N ALA A 54 33.96 13.56 -36.67
CA ALA A 54 35.04 13.13 -37.56
C ALA A 54 35.35 14.19 -38.62
N PHE A 55 34.32 14.76 -39.24
CA PHE A 55 34.50 15.82 -40.23
C PHE A 55 35.11 17.09 -39.62
N LEU A 56 34.69 17.48 -38.41
CA LEU A 56 35.26 18.63 -37.70
C LEU A 56 36.71 18.40 -37.26
N ALA A 57 37.09 17.16 -36.97
CA ALA A 57 38.44 16.81 -36.49
C ALA A 57 39.50 16.80 -37.60
N ASP A 58 39.19 16.25 -38.77
CA ASP A 58 40.18 16.07 -39.85
C ASP A 58 39.69 16.40 -41.27
N GLY A 59 38.45 16.90 -41.41
CA GLY A 59 37.84 17.25 -42.70
C GLY A 59 37.31 16.06 -43.50
N THR A 60 37.39 14.84 -42.97
CA THR A 60 36.97 13.63 -43.67
C THR A 60 35.53 13.29 -43.35
N TRP A 61 34.68 13.24 -44.37
CA TRP A 61 33.32 12.72 -44.22
C TRP A 61 33.33 11.18 -44.28
N PRO A 62 32.82 10.47 -43.25
CA PRO A 62 32.76 9.02 -43.28
C PRO A 62 31.92 8.51 -44.47
N LYS A 63 32.36 7.42 -45.08
CA LYS A 63 31.56 6.76 -46.11
C LYS A 63 30.41 6.02 -45.42
N GLN A 64 29.21 6.08 -45.99
CA GLN A 64 28.04 5.29 -45.55
C GLN A 64 27.33 5.73 -44.26
N VAL A 65 27.51 6.98 -43.79
CA VAL A 65 26.80 7.51 -42.60
C VAL A 65 25.31 7.18 -42.58
N GLY A 66 24.61 7.33 -43.71
CA GLY A 66 23.18 7.01 -43.79
C GLY A 66 22.85 5.53 -43.61
N GLN A 67 23.70 4.61 -44.07
CA GLN A 67 23.51 3.16 -43.89
C GLN A 67 23.82 2.77 -42.43
N ASP A 68 24.89 3.31 -41.86
CA ASP A 68 25.28 3.06 -40.47
C ASP A 68 24.23 3.60 -39.49
N ALA A 69 23.69 4.79 -39.76
CA ALA A 69 22.63 5.40 -38.95
C ALA A 69 21.32 4.59 -39.03
N ALA A 70 20.94 4.12 -40.24
CA ALA A 70 19.77 3.26 -40.42
C ALA A 70 19.94 1.90 -39.72
N LYS A 71 21.15 1.31 -39.76
CA LYS A 71 21.47 0.07 -39.06
C LYS A 71 21.39 0.24 -37.54
N ALA A 72 22.01 1.28 -37.00
CA ALA A 72 21.98 1.58 -35.56
C ALA A 72 20.54 1.80 -35.06
N TYR A 73 19.72 2.52 -35.84
CA TYR A 73 18.29 2.67 -35.57
C TYR A 73 17.58 1.31 -35.49
N ALA A 74 17.75 0.46 -36.51
CA ALA A 74 17.05 -0.82 -36.61
C ALA A 74 17.44 -1.80 -35.49
N GLU A 75 18.73 -1.83 -35.11
CA GLU A 75 19.21 -2.67 -34.00
C GLU A 75 18.63 -2.20 -32.65
N ALA A 76 18.58 -0.89 -32.41
CA ALA A 76 17.97 -0.32 -31.21
C ALA A 76 16.44 -0.51 -31.17
N ASP A 77 15.76 -0.42 -32.32
CA ASP A 77 14.31 -0.65 -32.42
C ASP A 77 13.96 -2.11 -32.11
N ALA A 78 14.72 -3.07 -32.63
CA ALA A 78 14.55 -4.48 -32.30
C ALA A 78 14.70 -4.74 -30.78
N ALA A 79 15.69 -4.13 -30.14
CA ALA A 79 15.89 -4.24 -28.69
C ALA A 79 14.75 -3.60 -27.89
N LEU A 80 14.25 -2.44 -28.33
CA LEU A 80 13.11 -1.76 -27.71
C LEU A 80 11.84 -2.60 -27.80
N ILE A 81 11.53 -3.15 -28.97
CA ILE A 81 10.37 -4.01 -29.21
C ILE A 81 10.43 -5.25 -28.31
N GLU A 82 11.58 -5.91 -28.22
CA GLU A 82 11.77 -7.08 -27.35
C GLU A 82 11.51 -6.73 -25.88
N ARG A 83 12.03 -5.59 -25.42
CA ARG A 83 11.79 -5.11 -24.05
C ARG A 83 10.31 -4.79 -23.80
N GLN A 84 9.64 -4.14 -24.76
CA GLN A 84 8.19 -3.88 -24.68
C GLN A 84 7.37 -5.17 -24.66
N ALA A 85 7.75 -6.17 -25.45
CA ALA A 85 7.10 -7.49 -25.43
C ALA A 85 7.22 -8.14 -24.05
N ARG A 86 8.41 -8.14 -23.45
CA ARG A 86 8.63 -8.65 -22.09
C ARG A 86 7.87 -7.86 -21.02
N GLN A 87 7.77 -6.54 -21.16
CA GLN A 87 6.92 -5.72 -20.28
C GLN A 87 5.45 -6.14 -20.36
N ARG A 88 4.93 -6.43 -21.56
CA ARG A 88 3.56 -6.94 -21.75
C ARG A 88 3.37 -8.32 -21.11
N VAL A 89 4.39 -9.17 -21.11
CA VAL A 89 4.35 -10.47 -20.40
C VAL A 89 4.22 -10.26 -18.90
N ILE A 90 4.93 -9.31 -18.30
CA ILE A 90 4.76 -8.96 -16.88
C ILE A 90 3.32 -8.54 -16.61
N THR A 91 2.78 -7.60 -17.38
CA THR A 91 1.39 -7.16 -17.21
C THR A 91 0.43 -8.35 -17.26
N ARG A 92 0.56 -9.25 -18.24
CA ARG A 92 -0.29 -10.46 -18.32
C ARG A 92 -0.12 -11.39 -17.11
N ALA A 93 1.10 -11.55 -16.61
CA ALA A 93 1.35 -12.36 -15.43
C ALA A 93 0.79 -11.71 -14.15
N GLU A 94 0.78 -10.37 -14.05
CA GLU A 94 0.11 -9.65 -12.96
C GLU A 94 -1.40 -9.87 -12.97
N TRP A 95 -2.03 -9.82 -14.15
CA TRP A 95 -3.45 -10.18 -14.32
C TRP A 95 -3.71 -11.64 -13.94
N SER A 96 -2.87 -12.57 -14.39
CA SER A 96 -3.03 -13.98 -14.03
C SER A 96 -2.89 -14.25 -12.52
N LEU A 97 -1.99 -13.54 -11.84
CA LEU A 97 -1.85 -13.65 -10.38
C LEU A 97 -3.06 -13.04 -9.67
N HIS A 98 -3.57 -11.92 -10.17
CA HIS A 98 -4.79 -11.30 -9.67
C HIS A 98 -6.00 -12.23 -9.80
N ASP A 99 -6.19 -12.86 -10.95
CA ASP A 99 -7.28 -13.82 -11.18
C ASP A 99 -7.14 -15.02 -10.23
N ALA A 100 -5.93 -15.59 -10.10
CA ALA A 100 -5.68 -16.69 -9.18
C ALA A 100 -5.96 -16.33 -7.71
N LEU A 101 -5.61 -15.11 -7.28
CA LEU A 101 -5.92 -14.62 -5.94
C LEU A 101 -7.43 -14.40 -5.76
N THR A 102 -8.11 -13.88 -6.78
CA THR A 102 -9.56 -13.66 -6.72
C THR A 102 -10.32 -14.98 -6.61
N ASP A 103 -10.00 -15.95 -7.48
CA ASP A 103 -10.72 -17.22 -7.60
C ASP A 103 -10.37 -18.23 -6.49
N HIS A 104 -9.19 -18.10 -5.88
CA HIS A 104 -8.67 -19.08 -4.92
C HIS A 104 -8.23 -18.51 -3.58
N SER A 105 -8.54 -17.24 -3.28
CA SER A 105 -8.28 -16.62 -1.96
C SER A 105 -8.92 -17.39 -0.81
N SER A 106 -10.11 -17.95 -1.00
CA SER A 106 -10.82 -18.74 0.02
C SER A 106 -10.00 -19.93 0.50
N ALA A 107 -9.37 -20.68 -0.40
CA ALA A 107 -8.51 -21.81 -0.05
C ALA A 107 -7.25 -21.36 0.74
N ALA A 108 -6.67 -20.21 0.38
CA ALA A 108 -5.55 -19.64 1.13
C ALA A 108 -5.99 -19.14 2.53
N LEU A 109 -7.20 -18.59 2.65
CA LEU A 109 -7.78 -18.17 3.92
C LEU A 109 -8.16 -19.37 4.80
N GLU A 110 -8.66 -20.46 4.22
CA GLU A 110 -8.89 -21.74 4.92
C GLU A 110 -7.59 -22.32 5.50
N TYR A 111 -6.49 -22.24 4.75
CA TYR A 111 -5.17 -22.61 5.27
C TYR A 111 -4.80 -21.77 6.51
N LEU A 112 -4.99 -20.45 6.44
CA LEU A 112 -4.76 -19.58 7.61
C LEU A 112 -5.71 -19.90 8.77
N GLY A 113 -6.94 -20.32 8.49
CA GLY A 113 -7.89 -20.80 9.50
C GLY A 113 -7.35 -22.00 10.28
N LYS A 114 -6.85 -23.02 9.57
CA LYS A 114 -6.20 -24.20 10.20
C LYS A 114 -4.97 -23.80 11.01
N ARG A 115 -4.13 -22.91 10.47
CA ARG A 115 -2.96 -22.38 11.21
C ARG A 115 -3.36 -21.60 12.45
N LEU A 116 -4.47 -20.87 12.42
CA LEU A 116 -4.99 -20.17 13.61
C LEU A 116 -5.37 -21.18 14.68
N GLU A 117 -6.10 -22.25 14.33
CA GLU A 117 -6.46 -23.32 15.27
C GLU A 117 -5.23 -23.96 15.91
N GLU A 118 -4.19 -24.25 15.12
CA GLU A 118 -2.91 -24.77 15.61
C GLU A 118 -2.21 -23.82 16.58
N VAL A 119 -2.12 -22.52 16.23
CA VAL A 119 -1.51 -21.47 17.07
C VAL A 119 -2.27 -21.31 18.39
N LEU A 120 -3.60 -21.25 18.34
CA LEU A 120 -4.43 -21.10 19.54
C LEU A 120 -4.40 -22.35 20.42
N SER A 121 -4.35 -23.54 19.81
CA SER A 121 -4.18 -24.81 20.55
C SER A 121 -2.83 -24.86 21.27
N ALA A 122 -1.74 -24.56 20.56
CA ALA A 122 -0.40 -24.49 21.15
C ALA A 122 -0.31 -23.41 22.25
N ALA A 123 -1.00 -22.27 22.08
CA ALA A 123 -1.06 -21.24 23.09
C ALA A 123 -1.77 -21.72 24.37
N ARG A 124 -2.90 -22.42 24.24
CA ARG A 124 -3.60 -23.02 25.40
C ARG A 124 -2.68 -23.94 26.20
N SER A 125 -2.02 -24.89 25.51
CA SER A 125 -1.08 -25.81 26.17
C SER A 125 0.10 -25.08 26.82
N ALA A 126 0.65 -24.05 26.18
CA ALA A 126 1.73 -23.26 26.77
C ALA A 126 1.25 -22.44 27.99
N PHE A 127 0.04 -21.88 27.96
CA PHE A 127 -0.53 -21.19 29.12
C PHE A 127 -0.80 -22.12 30.30
N GLU A 128 -1.17 -23.37 30.05
CA GLU A 128 -1.31 -24.40 31.08
C GLU A 128 0.05 -24.73 31.73
N ALA A 129 1.09 -24.92 30.91
CA ALA A 129 2.44 -25.24 31.38
C ALA A 129 3.07 -24.13 32.26
N ILE A 130 2.68 -22.87 32.05
CA ILE A 130 3.18 -21.73 32.84
C ILE A 130 2.56 -21.65 34.23
N GLY A 131 1.48 -22.39 34.51
CA GLY A 131 0.97 -22.58 35.88
C GLY A 131 0.51 -21.31 36.60
N GLY A 132 0.22 -20.24 35.86
CA GLY A 132 -0.27 -18.97 36.42
C GLY A 132 0.75 -17.84 36.53
N ALA A 133 2.03 -18.08 36.23
CA ALA A 133 3.05 -17.04 36.15
C ALA A 133 2.64 -15.94 35.15
N ARG A 134 2.83 -14.67 35.51
CA ARG A 134 2.40 -13.51 34.71
C ARG A 134 3.55 -12.64 34.25
N THR A 135 4.67 -12.68 34.97
CA THR A 135 5.87 -11.90 34.68
C THR A 135 7.03 -12.79 34.25
N ALA A 136 8.07 -12.19 33.65
CA ALA A 136 9.27 -12.92 33.30
C ALA A 136 9.99 -13.44 34.56
N GLU A 137 9.92 -12.65 35.65
CA GLU A 137 10.45 -13.00 36.97
C GLU A 137 9.73 -14.22 37.55
N ASP A 138 8.39 -14.24 37.55
CA ASP A 138 7.59 -15.39 38.00
C ASP A 138 7.96 -16.67 37.23
N VAL A 139 8.20 -16.53 35.92
CA VAL A 139 8.56 -17.63 35.03
C VAL A 139 9.97 -18.14 35.31
N ILE A 140 10.91 -17.25 35.59
CA ILE A 140 12.29 -17.61 35.96
C ILE A 140 12.30 -18.32 37.31
N GLU A 141 11.51 -17.83 38.28
CA GLU A 141 11.36 -18.46 39.60
C GLU A 141 10.73 -19.86 39.49
N ALA A 142 9.74 -20.04 38.62
CA ALA A 142 9.14 -21.34 38.34
C ALA A 142 10.13 -22.29 37.64
N GLY A 143 11.01 -21.76 36.78
CA GLY A 143 12.06 -22.50 36.10
C GLY A 143 11.56 -23.57 35.12
N GLY A 144 12.51 -24.31 34.52
CA GLY A 144 12.22 -25.49 33.69
C GLY A 144 11.22 -25.24 32.56
N ASP A 145 10.13 -26.00 32.56
CA ASP A 145 9.08 -25.99 31.53
C ASP A 145 8.36 -24.64 31.42
N ALA A 146 8.26 -23.86 32.51
CA ALA A 146 7.63 -22.54 32.49
C ALA A 146 8.39 -21.55 31.58
N VAL A 147 9.74 -21.60 31.60
CA VAL A 147 10.59 -20.73 30.76
C VAL A 147 10.45 -21.09 29.29
N ALA A 148 10.43 -22.40 28.98
CA ALA A 148 10.23 -22.89 27.63
C ALA A 148 8.84 -22.50 27.10
N ALA A 149 7.80 -22.67 27.91
CA ALA A 149 6.44 -22.30 27.56
C ALA A 149 6.29 -20.77 27.37
N TRP A 150 6.92 -19.95 28.21
CA TRP A 150 6.92 -18.49 28.04
C TRP A 150 7.59 -18.06 26.73
N THR A 151 8.74 -18.66 26.42
CA THR A 151 9.43 -18.41 25.14
C THR A 151 8.53 -18.78 23.96
N ARG A 152 7.89 -19.95 24.04
CA ARG A 152 6.94 -20.41 23.03
C ARG A 152 5.76 -19.47 22.85
N LEU A 153 5.20 -18.92 23.93
CA LEU A 153 4.11 -17.94 23.83
C LEU A 153 4.55 -16.66 23.10
N ARG A 154 5.79 -16.19 23.30
CA ARG A 154 6.30 -15.02 22.57
C ARG A 154 6.43 -15.30 21.07
N GLU A 155 6.87 -16.49 20.68
CA GLU A 155 6.86 -16.92 19.28
C GLU A 155 5.43 -16.93 18.73
N LEU A 156 4.49 -17.55 19.46
CA LEU A 156 3.09 -17.64 19.06
C LEU A 156 2.40 -16.26 18.93
N THR A 157 2.81 -15.26 19.72
CA THR A 157 2.33 -13.87 19.50
C THR A 157 2.77 -13.31 18.15
N THR A 158 4.00 -13.63 17.72
CA THR A 158 4.52 -13.24 16.41
C THR A 158 3.80 -13.99 15.29
N ASP A 159 3.57 -15.29 15.47
CA ASP A 159 2.82 -16.11 14.52
C ASP A 159 1.39 -15.59 14.35
N LEU A 160 0.69 -15.27 15.46
CA LEU A 160 -0.65 -14.70 15.41
C LEU A 160 -0.67 -13.33 14.73
N GLU A 161 0.31 -12.45 14.99
CA GLU A 161 0.42 -11.16 14.30
C GLU A 161 0.59 -11.34 12.79
N ASN A 162 1.50 -12.22 12.38
CA ASN A 162 1.75 -12.54 10.98
C ASN A 162 0.52 -13.13 10.30
N LEU A 163 -0.19 -14.05 10.98
CA LEU A 163 -1.43 -14.65 10.50
C LEU A 163 -2.52 -13.60 10.29
N ARG A 164 -2.76 -12.73 11.28
CA ARG A 164 -3.76 -11.65 11.15
C ARG A 164 -3.38 -10.68 10.04
N ARG A 165 -2.10 -10.34 9.89
CA ARG A 165 -1.62 -9.52 8.77
C ARG A 165 -1.86 -10.22 7.42
N ALA A 166 -1.58 -11.52 7.31
CA ALA A 166 -1.79 -12.31 6.10
C ALA A 166 -3.28 -12.39 5.72
N GLN A 167 -4.16 -12.65 6.69
CA GLN A 167 -5.61 -12.63 6.52
C GLN A 167 -6.07 -11.34 5.87
N TRP A 168 -5.66 -10.19 6.41
CA TRP A 168 -6.08 -8.90 5.86
C TRP A 168 -5.51 -8.65 4.48
N VAL A 169 -4.29 -9.09 4.16
CA VAL A 169 -3.73 -8.95 2.81
C VAL A 169 -4.50 -9.79 1.79
N LEU A 170 -4.93 -11.01 2.15
CA LEU A 170 -5.70 -11.87 1.25
C LEU A 170 -7.14 -11.35 1.04
N LEU A 171 -7.81 -10.88 2.09
CA LEU A 171 -9.14 -10.25 1.99
C LEU A 171 -9.09 -8.88 1.27
N ALA A 172 -7.96 -8.16 1.40
CA ALA A 172 -7.76 -6.87 0.74
C ALA A 172 -7.32 -6.99 -0.71
N ALA A 173 -7.16 -8.20 -1.26
CA ALA A 173 -6.66 -8.38 -2.61
C ALA A 173 -7.41 -7.43 -3.57
N PRO A 174 -6.68 -6.60 -4.35
CA PRO A 174 -7.30 -5.62 -5.23
C PRO A 174 -8.36 -6.33 -6.08
N ARG A 175 -9.54 -5.74 -6.29
CA ARG A 175 -10.56 -6.32 -7.17
C ARG A 175 -10.25 -6.09 -8.67
N THR A 176 -9.26 -5.26 -8.95
CA THR A 176 -8.73 -4.98 -10.29
C THR A 176 -7.21 -4.82 -10.24
N PRO A 177 -6.46 -5.33 -11.24
CA PRO A 177 -5.03 -5.05 -11.40
C PRO A 177 -4.77 -3.57 -11.58
N GLY A 178 -3.85 -3.04 -10.79
CA GLY A 178 -3.59 -1.60 -10.72
C GLY A 178 -4.71 -0.79 -10.04
N GLY A 179 -5.69 -1.45 -9.41
CA GLY A 179 -6.70 -0.79 -8.58
C GLY A 179 -6.05 0.02 -7.46
N SER A 180 -6.72 1.08 -7.02
CA SER A 180 -6.16 1.98 -6.02
C SER A 180 -5.98 1.24 -4.68
N ALA A 181 -4.79 1.32 -4.09
CA ALA A 181 -4.54 0.81 -2.73
C ALA A 181 -5.50 1.45 -1.71
N SER A 182 -5.96 2.67 -2.00
CA SER A 182 -6.93 3.45 -1.21
C SER A 182 -8.25 2.71 -0.95
N ASP A 183 -8.82 2.06 -1.97
CA ASP A 183 -10.13 1.41 -1.83
C ASP A 183 -10.04 0.11 -1.02
N ALA A 184 -8.96 -0.66 -1.22
CA ALA A 184 -8.67 -1.85 -0.43
C ALA A 184 -8.40 -1.50 1.04
N ASP A 185 -7.58 -0.49 1.29
CA ASP A 185 -7.26 -0.01 2.64
C ASP A 185 -8.52 0.49 3.37
N THR A 186 -9.41 1.21 2.68
CA THR A 186 -10.65 1.73 3.26
C THR A 186 -11.56 0.59 3.73
N ARG A 187 -11.78 -0.46 2.91
CA ARG A 187 -12.60 -1.62 3.29
C ARG A 187 -12.02 -2.35 4.50
N VAL A 188 -10.74 -2.68 4.45
CA VAL A 188 -10.06 -3.36 5.58
C VAL A 188 -10.11 -2.52 6.84
N HIS A 189 -9.98 -1.20 6.74
CA HIS A 189 -10.14 -0.31 7.88
C HIS A 189 -11.53 -0.37 8.49
N VAL A 190 -12.59 -0.46 7.67
CA VAL A 190 -13.97 -0.64 8.15
C VAL A 190 -14.12 -2.00 8.86
N TRP A 191 -13.64 -3.08 8.24
CA TRP A 191 -13.73 -4.44 8.79
C TRP A 191 -12.98 -4.57 10.13
N LYS A 192 -11.73 -4.09 10.20
CA LYS A 192 -10.96 -4.04 11.45
C LYS A 192 -11.64 -3.18 12.51
N ARG A 193 -12.22 -2.04 12.14
CA ARG A 193 -12.98 -1.19 13.08
C ARG A 193 -14.23 -1.86 13.61
N ALA A 194 -14.81 -2.80 12.86
CA ALA A 194 -15.93 -3.61 13.31
C ALA A 194 -15.49 -4.83 14.13
N ALA A 195 -14.17 -5.07 14.28
CA ALA A 195 -13.61 -6.28 14.88
C ALA A 195 -13.97 -7.58 14.14
N ALA A 196 -14.44 -7.46 12.90
CA ALA A 196 -14.82 -8.59 12.07
C ALA A 196 -13.62 -9.50 11.84
N GLY A 197 -13.86 -10.82 11.78
CA GLY A 197 -12.81 -11.79 11.50
C GLY A 197 -11.78 -12.00 12.61
N HIS A 198 -12.07 -11.58 13.85
CA HIS A 198 -11.29 -11.98 15.03
C HIS A 198 -11.98 -13.10 15.81
N VAL A 199 -13.22 -12.85 16.26
CA VAL A 199 -14.09 -13.78 16.98
C VAL A 199 -15.51 -13.59 16.46
N ARG A 200 -16.25 -14.67 16.20
CA ARG A 200 -17.61 -14.60 15.65
C ARG A 200 -18.56 -13.84 16.59
N GLY A 201 -19.26 -12.83 16.07
CA GLY A 201 -20.27 -12.07 16.81
C GLY A 201 -19.66 -11.09 17.83
N LEU A 202 -18.39 -10.72 17.64
CA LEU A 202 -17.70 -9.86 18.58
C LEU A 202 -18.16 -8.41 18.43
N ASN A 203 -18.96 -7.93 19.39
CA ASN A 203 -19.20 -6.50 19.49
C ASN A 203 -17.95 -5.78 20.03
N ARG A 204 -17.31 -4.95 19.19
CA ARG A 204 -16.10 -4.21 19.56
C ARG A 204 -16.28 -3.34 20.80
N SER A 205 -17.47 -2.77 21.06
CA SER A 205 -17.68 -1.92 22.25
C SER A 205 -17.62 -2.71 23.56
N GLU A 206 -17.94 -4.00 23.52
CA GLU A 206 -17.96 -4.91 24.68
C GLU A 206 -16.60 -5.58 24.89
N ALA A 207 -15.74 -5.60 23.87
CA ALA A 207 -14.40 -6.17 23.96
C ALA A 207 -13.52 -5.40 24.97
N PRO A 208 -12.67 -6.08 25.76
CA PRO A 208 -11.71 -5.42 26.66
C PRO A 208 -10.80 -4.40 25.96
N ALA A 209 -10.28 -3.42 26.70
CA ALA A 209 -9.48 -2.32 26.12
C ALA A 209 -8.25 -2.81 25.34
N PHE A 210 -7.48 -3.76 25.90
CA PHE A 210 -6.31 -4.34 25.23
C PHE A 210 -6.68 -5.09 23.94
N VAL A 211 -7.88 -5.68 23.87
CA VAL A 211 -8.40 -6.36 22.66
C VAL A 211 -8.72 -5.33 21.59
N ARG A 212 -9.43 -4.24 21.95
CA ARG A 212 -9.73 -3.16 21.01
C ARG A 212 -8.47 -2.51 20.46
N GLU A 213 -7.45 -2.32 21.30
CA GLU A 213 -6.15 -1.78 20.90
C GLU A 213 -5.42 -2.73 19.94
N ALA A 214 -5.34 -4.02 20.26
CA ALA A 214 -4.69 -5.02 19.41
C ALA A 214 -5.37 -5.11 18.03
N ILE A 215 -6.70 -5.11 17.98
CA ILE A 215 -7.47 -5.12 16.72
C ILE A 215 -7.20 -3.86 15.88
N THR A 216 -7.13 -2.70 16.53
CA THR A 216 -6.96 -1.42 15.83
C THR A 216 -5.53 -1.25 15.32
N THR A 217 -4.54 -1.58 16.14
CA THR A 217 -3.11 -1.39 15.83
C THR A 217 -2.51 -2.56 15.05
N GLY A 218 -3.15 -3.73 15.10
CA GLY A 218 -2.61 -4.99 14.60
C GLY A 218 -1.47 -5.56 15.44
N ARG A 219 -1.12 -4.94 16.58
CA ARG A 219 -0.06 -5.43 17.48
C ARG A 219 -0.61 -6.47 18.42
N VAL A 220 -0.02 -7.66 18.41
CA VAL A 220 -0.44 -8.77 19.26
C VAL A 220 0.36 -8.77 20.57
N THR A 221 -0.34 -8.77 21.70
CA THR A 221 0.25 -8.94 23.02
C THR A 221 -0.02 -10.35 23.56
N LEU A 222 0.71 -10.76 24.60
CA LEU A 222 0.44 -12.02 25.31
C LEU A 222 -0.98 -12.07 25.88
N GLU A 223 -1.49 -10.94 26.38
CA GLU A 223 -2.87 -10.83 26.88
C GLU A 223 -3.89 -11.04 25.77
N PHE A 224 -3.66 -10.46 24.58
CA PHE A 224 -4.51 -10.65 23.42
C PHE A 224 -4.50 -12.10 22.92
N LEU A 225 -3.31 -12.73 22.86
CA LEU A 225 -3.17 -14.15 22.51
C LEU A 225 -3.95 -15.02 23.51
N ARG A 226 -3.78 -14.77 24.81
CA ARG A 226 -4.51 -15.49 25.87
C ARG A 226 -6.01 -15.35 25.72
N TRP A 227 -6.49 -14.12 25.58
CA TRP A 227 -7.91 -13.83 25.41
C TRP A 227 -8.49 -14.53 24.19
N THR A 228 -7.78 -14.49 23.06
CA THR A 228 -8.21 -15.13 21.80
C THR A 228 -8.23 -16.65 21.94
N ALA A 229 -7.22 -17.24 22.60
CA ALA A 229 -7.13 -18.68 22.81
C ALA A 229 -8.26 -19.26 23.68
N THR A 230 -8.90 -18.43 24.52
CA THR A 230 -10.05 -18.81 25.34
C THR A 230 -11.41 -18.56 24.66
N GLN A 231 -11.45 -17.88 23.51
CA GLN A 231 -12.71 -17.68 22.79
C GLN A 231 -13.02 -18.89 21.90
N GLU A 232 -14.21 -19.46 22.05
CA GLU A 232 -14.68 -20.56 21.18
C GLU A 232 -14.94 -20.11 19.73
N GLY A 233 -15.18 -18.81 19.52
CA GLY A 233 -15.52 -18.25 18.21
C GLY A 233 -14.34 -17.68 17.42
N ALA A 234 -13.09 -17.87 17.83
CA ALA A 234 -11.93 -17.32 17.10
C ALA A 234 -11.80 -17.95 15.71
N PHE A 235 -11.73 -17.14 14.66
CA PHE A 235 -11.74 -17.65 13.28
C PHE A 235 -10.97 -16.74 12.30
N VAL A 236 -10.75 -17.26 11.08
CA VAL A 236 -10.32 -16.50 9.90
C VAL A 236 -11.48 -16.51 8.89
N PRO A 237 -11.99 -15.35 8.43
CA PRO A 237 -12.98 -15.31 7.38
C PRO A 237 -12.44 -15.89 6.07
N THR A 238 -13.27 -16.64 5.37
CA THR A 238 -12.94 -17.31 4.11
C THR A 238 -13.35 -16.49 2.88
N SER A 239 -14.14 -15.44 3.06
CA SER A 239 -14.59 -14.55 1.99
C SER A 239 -14.97 -13.16 2.49
N ASP A 240 -15.07 -12.20 1.57
CA ASP A 240 -15.64 -10.87 1.84
C ASP A 240 -17.07 -10.97 2.39
N ASP A 241 -17.88 -11.87 1.83
CA ASP A 241 -19.29 -12.05 2.25
C ASP A 241 -19.39 -12.54 3.70
N GLU A 242 -18.47 -13.40 4.14
CA GLU A 242 -18.42 -13.84 5.53
C GLU A 242 -18.06 -12.69 6.48
N VAL A 243 -17.18 -11.78 6.05
CA VAL A 243 -16.84 -10.57 6.81
C VAL A 243 -18.03 -9.63 6.92
N GLU A 244 -18.73 -9.36 5.81
CA GLU A 244 -19.90 -8.48 5.81
C GLU A 244 -21.06 -9.07 6.62
N ALA A 245 -21.27 -10.39 6.55
CA ALA A 245 -22.23 -11.08 7.39
C ALA A 245 -21.90 -10.96 8.89
N GLU A 246 -20.62 -11.07 9.25
CA GLU A 246 -20.16 -10.85 10.62
C GLU A 246 -20.51 -9.43 11.10
N ILE A 247 -20.18 -8.42 10.30
CA ILE A 247 -20.40 -7.02 10.65
C ILE A 247 -21.89 -6.73 10.86
N ALA A 248 -22.75 -7.34 10.04
CA ALA A 248 -24.20 -7.25 10.18
C ALA A 248 -24.68 -7.88 11.49
N MET A 249 -24.13 -9.04 11.89
CA MET A 249 -24.48 -9.72 13.14
C MET A 249 -23.98 -8.98 14.39
N SER A 250 -22.79 -8.37 14.32
CA SER A 250 -22.16 -7.66 15.45
C SER A 250 -22.77 -6.28 15.74
N LYS A 251 -23.78 -5.86 14.96
CA LYS A 251 -24.60 -4.64 15.18
C LYS A 251 -26.10 -4.94 15.12
N PRO A 252 -26.69 -5.66 16.10
CA PRO A 252 -28.13 -5.83 16.17
C PRO A 252 -28.78 -4.48 16.47
N GLY A 253 -29.29 -3.80 15.43
CA GLY A 253 -29.97 -2.50 15.54
C GLY A 253 -29.59 -1.44 14.50
N ALA A 254 -28.57 -1.65 13.65
CA ALA A 254 -28.17 -0.65 12.65
C ALA A 254 -29.08 -0.63 11.40
N TYR A 255 -29.96 -1.63 11.21
CA TYR A 255 -30.85 -1.73 10.06
C TYR A 255 -32.31 -1.31 10.36
N GLU A 256 -32.65 -0.93 11.59
CA GLU A 256 -33.91 -0.24 11.89
C GLU A 256 -33.64 1.26 12.09
N GLY A 257 -33.67 1.98 10.98
CA GLY A 257 -34.23 3.34 10.93
C GLY A 257 -33.56 4.42 11.78
N GLU A 258 -32.34 4.81 11.43
CA GLU A 258 -32.07 6.25 11.38
C GLU A 258 -31.81 6.59 9.91
N VAL A 259 -32.89 6.92 9.19
CA VAL A 259 -32.77 7.67 7.95
C VAL A 259 -32.04 8.94 8.35
N ARG A 260 -30.72 8.96 8.13
CA ARG A 260 -29.96 10.20 8.20
C ARG A 260 -30.70 11.16 7.29
N ASP A 261 -31.31 12.18 7.87
CA ASP A 261 -31.92 13.24 7.10
C ASP A 261 -30.80 13.89 6.27
N VAL A 262 -30.75 13.51 5.00
CA VAL A 262 -29.79 14.06 4.02
C VAL A 262 -30.34 15.32 3.38
N THR A 263 -31.47 15.85 3.87
CA THR A 263 -31.91 17.19 3.50
C THR A 263 -30.74 18.12 3.79
N PRO A 264 -30.22 18.85 2.78
CA PRO A 264 -29.13 19.79 3.01
C PRO A 264 -29.54 20.68 4.16
N ALA A 265 -28.77 20.67 5.25
CA ALA A 265 -28.99 21.63 6.31
C ALA A 265 -28.94 23.01 5.64
N GLU A 266 -30.08 23.71 5.62
CA GLU A 266 -30.11 25.12 5.24
C GLU A 266 -29.22 25.83 6.24
N LEU A 267 -27.95 26.01 5.86
CA LEU A 267 -27.03 26.85 6.59
C LEU A 267 -27.71 28.24 6.59
N PRO A 268 -28.05 28.81 7.76
CA PRO A 268 -28.61 30.15 7.79
C PRO A 268 -27.65 31.04 7.01
N ALA A 269 -28.19 31.77 6.03
CA ALA A 269 -27.39 32.61 5.14
C ALA A 269 -26.47 33.46 6.01
N ARG A 270 -25.17 33.16 5.94
CA ARG A 270 -24.17 33.80 6.78
C ARG A 270 -24.29 35.30 6.52
N GLU A 271 -24.73 36.09 7.50
CA GLU A 271 -24.77 37.53 7.37
C GLU A 271 -23.39 37.98 6.88
N ARG A 272 -23.33 38.53 5.67
CA ARG A 272 -22.09 39.02 5.10
C ARG A 272 -21.64 40.13 6.03
N ARG A 273 -20.61 39.86 6.84
CA ARG A 273 -19.91 40.92 7.56
C ARG A 273 -19.52 41.96 6.52
N PRO A 274 -19.84 43.24 6.72
CA PRO A 274 -19.42 44.28 5.78
C PRO A 274 -17.91 44.16 5.61
N SER A 275 -17.46 44.10 4.37
CA SER A 275 -16.04 44.07 4.06
C SER A 275 -15.39 45.29 4.73
N LYS A 276 -14.39 45.04 5.58
CA LYS A 276 -13.54 46.12 6.07
C LYS A 276 -12.85 46.72 4.85
N VAL A 277 -13.32 47.89 4.43
CA VAL A 277 -12.65 48.70 3.41
C VAL A 277 -11.46 49.33 4.12
N PHE A 278 -10.27 48.82 3.83
CA PHE A 278 -9.06 49.48 4.31
C PHE A 278 -8.76 50.66 3.38
N SER A 279 -8.22 51.75 3.92
CA SER A 279 -7.97 52.99 3.18
C SER A 279 -7.04 52.85 1.96
N HIS A 280 -6.28 51.75 1.89
CA HIS A 280 -5.41 51.41 0.76
C HIS A 280 -6.10 50.54 -0.31
N SER A 281 -7.34 50.10 -0.09
CA SER A 281 -8.11 49.25 -1.02
C SER A 281 -8.96 50.03 -2.01
N VAL A 282 -8.98 51.38 -1.93
CA VAL A 282 -9.64 52.21 -2.92
C VAL A 282 -8.70 52.35 -4.11
N ALA A 283 -9.05 51.74 -5.22
CA ALA A 283 -8.34 51.94 -6.47
C ALA A 283 -8.55 53.42 -6.90
N PRO A 284 -7.50 54.26 -7.02
CA PRO A 284 -7.65 55.72 -7.17
C PRO A 284 -8.23 56.17 -8.51
N HIS A 285 -8.59 55.25 -9.41
CA HIS A 285 -8.88 55.56 -10.81
C HIS A 285 -10.37 55.69 -11.13
N LEU A 286 -11.26 55.73 -10.13
CA LEU A 286 -12.71 55.88 -10.34
C LEU A 286 -13.33 57.13 -9.70
N ASP A 287 -12.56 57.97 -9.02
CA ASP A 287 -13.03 59.26 -8.50
C ASP A 287 -11.96 60.35 -8.71
N ALA A 288 -12.20 61.25 -9.67
CA ALA A 288 -11.28 62.33 -10.05
C ALA A 288 -11.29 63.54 -9.09
N SER A 289 -12.09 63.49 -8.01
CA SER A 289 -12.21 64.59 -7.05
C SER A 289 -11.25 64.51 -5.87
N GLN A 290 -10.47 63.43 -5.74
CA GLN A 290 -9.55 63.21 -4.62
C GLN A 290 -8.08 63.42 -5.04
N PRO A 291 -7.24 64.04 -4.19
CA PRO A 291 -5.82 64.23 -4.47
C PRO A 291 -5.08 62.88 -4.53
N THR A 292 -4.20 62.74 -5.52
CA THR A 292 -3.42 61.51 -5.73
C THR A 292 -2.56 61.20 -4.49
N PRO A 293 -2.62 59.98 -3.93
CA PRO A 293 -1.77 59.61 -2.79
C PRO A 293 -0.29 59.66 -3.17
N ALA A 294 0.56 60.08 -2.22
CA ALA A 294 2.01 60.08 -2.40
C ALA A 294 2.52 58.65 -2.69
N LYS A 295 3.45 58.52 -3.65
CA LYS A 295 4.07 57.24 -3.99
C LYS A 295 4.69 56.60 -2.74
N PRO A 296 4.38 55.34 -2.42
CA PRO A 296 5.04 54.66 -1.32
C PRO A 296 6.53 54.47 -1.64
N THR A 297 7.39 54.82 -0.68
CA THR A 297 8.81 54.50 -0.73
C THR A 297 9.02 52.98 -0.58
N PRO A 298 9.80 52.33 -1.46
CA PRO A 298 10.03 50.88 -1.38
C PRO A 298 10.85 50.53 -0.12
N ASN A 299 10.27 49.75 0.79
CA ASN A 299 10.96 49.22 1.98
C ASN A 299 11.43 47.76 1.79
N ALA A 300 11.72 47.34 0.55
CA ALA A 300 12.21 46.00 0.26
C ALA A 300 13.65 46.07 -0.27
N THR A 301 14.62 45.99 0.64
CA THR A 301 15.97 45.50 0.32
C THR A 301 15.91 43.98 0.24
N VAL A 302 15.64 43.46 -0.95
CA VAL A 302 15.96 42.06 -1.29
C VAL A 302 16.94 42.12 -2.46
N SER A 303 18.20 41.88 -2.13
CA SER A 303 19.30 41.78 -3.09
C SER A 303 19.22 40.44 -3.80
N ASP A 304 18.40 40.33 -4.84
CA ASP A 304 18.54 39.24 -5.81
C ASP A 304 19.42 39.72 -6.99
N PRO A 305 20.50 38.99 -7.33
CA PRO A 305 21.33 39.34 -8.47
C PRO A 305 20.55 39.17 -9.78
N ALA A 306 20.69 40.16 -10.67
CA ALA A 306 20.03 40.18 -11.97
C ALA A 306 20.41 38.96 -12.83
N PRO A 307 19.47 38.36 -13.59
CA PRO A 307 19.78 37.26 -14.48
C PRO A 307 20.70 37.73 -15.63
N SER A 308 21.75 36.97 -15.87
CA SER A 308 22.69 37.16 -16.98
C SER A 308 21.98 37.11 -18.33
N VAL A 309 22.07 38.18 -19.10
CA VAL A 309 21.63 38.22 -20.50
C VAL A 309 22.85 37.94 -21.39
N PRO A 310 22.89 36.85 -22.19
CA PRO A 310 23.98 36.63 -23.11
C PRO A 310 23.92 37.63 -24.28
N HIS A 311 25.01 38.36 -24.50
CA HIS A 311 25.20 39.16 -25.70
C HIS A 311 25.67 38.24 -26.83
N TYR A 312 24.88 38.14 -27.90
CA TYR A 312 25.37 37.66 -29.18
C TYR A 312 26.18 38.79 -29.84
N ALA A 313 27.41 38.48 -30.23
CA ALA A 313 28.23 39.26 -31.15
C ALA A 313 28.24 38.56 -32.51
#